data_AF-S2VYP3-F1
#
_entry.id   AF-S2VYP3-F1
#
_cell.length_a   1.000
_cell.length_b   1.000
_cell.length_c   1.000
_cell.angle_alpha   90.00
_cell.angle_beta   90.00
_cell.angle_gamma   90.00
#
_symmetry.space_group_name_H-M   'P 1'
#
loop_
_entity.id
_entity.type
_entity.pdbx_description
1 polymer ?
#
loop_
_entity_poly.entity_id
_entity_poly.type
_entity_poly.pdbx_seq_one_letter_code
_entity_poly.pdbx_strand_id
1 'polypeptide(L)'
;MKKIFFAALLAISMSIVPAAADEADPLDQTVVSSEQVSAEHAEVNVGHIDLGPKVVDGEWKLLARDDNSTPAVWRDPNNLVMRVSNAAKMEVPEGQEYEFLQLDKNREAYVVPQTQIASVIWLGWNTQDPAVVEQLDRGGKLQLRSVSGPGNVSVFLQNGFDGITQLWNSSELPQEFWVDANTHTHANWVFTKPGNYRLDVAFNAKLKDGSEIEVPASLTFAVGDEASGEVDSSQTVAPKNQESLTQEQSEGNPVTLWLIISACAVVVVAATAFVAAKARRAKNAA
;
A
#
# COMPACT_ATOMS: atom_id res chain seq x y z
N MET A 1 -69.73 -48.29 40.47
CA MET A 1 -68.42 -48.65 39.89
C MET A 1 -67.73 -47.36 39.44
N LYS A 2 -66.62 -46.99 40.08
CA LYS A 2 -65.87 -45.75 39.80
C LYS A 2 -65.07 -45.92 38.50
N LYS A 3 -65.20 -44.99 37.55
CA LYS A 3 -64.25 -44.84 36.43
C LYS A 3 -63.37 -43.62 36.72
N ILE A 4 -62.07 -43.87 36.84
CA ILE A 4 -61.02 -42.87 36.98
C ILE A 4 -60.58 -42.51 35.55
N PHE A 5 -60.59 -41.22 35.21
CA PHE A 5 -59.93 -40.71 34.01
C PHE A 5 -58.72 -39.86 34.44
N PHE A 6 -57.54 -40.27 33.99
CA PHE A 6 -56.29 -39.53 34.12
C PHE A 6 -56.29 -38.34 33.16
N ALA A 7 -56.08 -37.13 33.67
CA ALA A 7 -55.76 -35.96 32.86
C ALA A 7 -54.24 -35.93 32.61
N ALA A 8 -53.83 -36.05 31.35
CA ALA A 8 -52.45 -35.85 30.94
C ALA A 8 -52.17 -34.35 30.83
N LEU A 9 -51.22 -33.85 31.63
CA LEU A 9 -50.71 -32.48 31.55
C LEU A 9 -49.67 -32.41 30.43
N LEU A 10 -49.98 -31.70 29.35
CA LEU A 10 -49.04 -31.45 28.25
C LEU A 10 -48.20 -30.22 28.63
N ALA A 11 -46.94 -30.43 28.99
CA ALA A 11 -45.98 -29.35 29.22
C ALA A 11 -45.48 -28.84 27.85
N ILE A 12 -45.83 -27.60 27.51
CA ILE A 12 -45.29 -26.90 26.33
C ILE A 12 -43.97 -26.27 26.77
N SER A 13 -42.85 -26.84 26.32
CA SER A 13 -41.53 -26.21 26.44
C SER A 13 -41.43 -25.04 25.45
N MET A 14 -41.43 -23.81 25.95
CA MET A 14 -41.04 -22.63 25.17
C MET A 14 -39.51 -22.66 24.98
N SER A 15 -39.08 -22.99 23.76
CA SER A 15 -37.71 -22.75 23.33
C SER A 15 -37.52 -21.25 23.19
N ILE A 16 -36.68 -20.67 24.05
CA ILE A 16 -36.17 -19.30 23.88
C ILE A 16 -35.22 -19.36 22.69
N VAL A 17 -35.65 -18.82 21.55
CA VAL A 17 -34.75 -18.55 20.43
C VAL A 17 -33.91 -17.35 20.84
N PRO A 18 -32.57 -17.43 20.87
CA PRO A 18 -31.75 -16.25 21.13
C PRO A 18 -31.99 -15.24 19.99
N ALA A 19 -32.22 -13.99 20.36
CA ALA A 19 -32.24 -12.89 19.40
C ALA A 19 -30.92 -12.89 18.63
N ALA A 20 -30.99 -12.82 17.30
CA ALA A 20 -29.83 -12.58 16.47
C ALA A 20 -29.13 -11.32 17.01
N ALA A 21 -27.85 -11.45 17.37
CA ALA A 21 -27.02 -10.29 17.62
C ALA A 21 -27.03 -9.45 16.34
N ASP A 22 -27.22 -8.14 16.49
CA ASP A 22 -26.97 -7.15 15.46
C ASP A 22 -25.52 -7.38 15.00
N GLU A 23 -25.31 -7.96 13.83
CA GLU A 23 -23.96 -8.02 13.27
C GLU A 23 -23.60 -6.59 12.91
N ALA A 24 -22.61 -6.02 13.62
CA ALA A 24 -22.15 -4.67 13.37
C ALA A 24 -21.76 -4.54 11.90
N ASP A 25 -22.13 -3.43 11.24
CA ASP A 25 -21.69 -3.16 9.87
C ASP A 25 -20.16 -3.17 9.86
N PRO A 26 -19.52 -4.07 9.09
CA PRO A 26 -18.07 -4.18 9.10
C PRO A 26 -17.38 -2.92 8.50
N LEU A 27 -18.15 -2.00 7.90
CA LEU A 27 -17.67 -0.67 7.52
C LEU A 27 -17.60 0.31 8.69
N ASP A 28 -18.39 0.11 9.75
CA ASP A 28 -18.48 0.97 10.94
C ASP A 28 -17.42 0.57 11.97
N GLN A 29 -16.16 0.92 11.68
CA GLN A 29 -15.03 0.64 12.56
C GLN A 29 -14.75 1.79 13.53
N THR A 30 -14.32 1.43 14.74
CA THR A 30 -13.80 2.39 15.72
C THR A 30 -12.31 2.16 15.92
N VAL A 31 -11.50 3.11 15.46
CA VAL A 31 -10.04 3.08 15.66
C VAL A 31 -9.70 3.80 16.96
N VAL A 32 -8.99 3.11 17.87
CA VAL A 32 -8.59 3.68 19.16
C VAL A 32 -7.07 3.83 19.29
N SER A 33 -6.63 4.86 19.99
CA SER A 33 -5.20 5.17 20.16
C SER A 33 -4.40 4.09 20.90
N SER A 34 -5.07 3.22 21.66
CA SER A 34 -4.45 2.11 22.40
C SER A 34 -4.17 0.85 21.56
N GLU A 35 -4.60 0.81 20.29
CA GLU A 35 -4.28 -0.30 19.39
C GLU A 35 -2.77 -0.45 19.23
N GLN A 36 -2.29 -1.67 19.41
CA GLN A 36 -0.86 -1.96 19.48
C GLN A 36 -0.24 -2.00 18.09
N VAL A 37 1.05 -1.66 18.02
CA VAL A 37 1.86 -1.84 16.80
C VAL A 37 2.69 -3.10 16.96
N SER A 38 2.67 -3.97 15.97
CA SER A 38 3.50 -5.18 15.91
C SER A 38 4.44 -5.12 14.72
N ALA A 39 5.72 -5.38 15.00
CA ALA A 39 6.74 -5.64 13.98
C ALA A 39 6.97 -7.15 13.79
N GLU A 40 6.21 -8.01 14.45
CA GLU A 40 6.33 -9.46 14.28
C GLU A 40 5.93 -9.86 12.86
N HIS A 41 6.63 -10.88 12.34
CA HIS A 41 6.25 -11.46 11.06
C HIS A 41 4.86 -12.08 11.15
N ALA A 42 4.01 -11.77 10.17
CA ALA A 42 2.66 -12.29 10.09
C ALA A 42 2.25 -12.54 8.64
N GLU A 43 1.33 -13.48 8.47
CA GLU A 43 0.61 -13.69 7.23
C GLU A 43 -0.89 -13.58 7.51
N VAL A 44 -1.60 -12.83 6.66
CA VAL A 44 -3.06 -12.69 6.72
C VAL A 44 -3.63 -13.16 5.40
N ASN A 45 -4.57 -14.10 5.45
CA ASN A 45 -5.18 -14.72 4.26
C ASN A 45 -6.70 -14.50 4.15
N VAL A 46 -7.35 -14.00 5.21
CA VAL A 46 -8.78 -13.67 5.26
C VAL A 46 -9.00 -12.45 6.15
N GLY A 47 -10.13 -11.80 5.94
CA GLY A 47 -10.64 -10.76 6.82
C GLY A 47 -9.97 -9.39 6.61
N HIS A 48 -10.26 -8.44 7.51
CA HIS A 48 -10.17 -7.01 7.22
C HIS A 48 -8.77 -6.45 7.51
N ILE A 49 -8.24 -5.74 6.52
CA ILE A 49 -6.90 -5.14 6.54
C ILE A 49 -6.96 -3.77 5.84
N ASP A 50 -6.63 -2.72 6.58
CA ASP A 50 -6.56 -1.36 6.04
C ASP A 50 -5.14 -0.81 6.07
N LEU A 51 -4.66 -0.31 4.94
CA LEU A 51 -3.45 0.49 4.90
C LEU A 51 -3.75 1.90 5.43
N GLY A 52 -3.02 2.36 6.45
CA GLY A 52 -3.29 3.66 7.05
C GLY A 52 -2.06 4.30 7.67
N PRO A 53 -1.94 5.64 7.62
CA PRO A 53 -0.96 6.33 8.43
C PRO A 53 -1.27 6.14 9.92
N LYS A 54 -0.24 6.16 10.76
CA LYS A 54 -0.31 6.18 12.22
C LYS A 54 0.88 6.95 12.78
N VAL A 55 0.69 7.64 13.90
CA VAL A 55 1.81 8.26 14.63
C VAL A 55 2.26 7.32 15.74
N VAL A 56 3.51 6.88 15.69
CA VAL A 56 4.12 5.94 16.64
C VAL A 56 5.37 6.60 17.20
N ASP A 57 5.41 6.83 18.50
CA ASP A 57 6.53 7.50 19.19
C ASP A 57 6.91 8.87 18.57
N GLY A 58 5.92 9.59 18.04
CA GLY A 58 6.09 10.89 17.38
C GLY A 58 6.49 10.81 15.90
N GLU A 59 6.67 9.61 15.35
CA GLU A 59 7.01 9.39 13.94
C GLU A 59 5.79 8.90 13.16
N TRP A 60 5.60 9.44 11.96
CA TRP A 60 4.58 8.95 11.03
C TRP A 60 5.03 7.64 10.40
N LYS A 61 4.16 6.63 10.43
CA LYS A 61 4.34 5.32 9.80
C LYS A 61 3.11 4.96 8.98
N LEU A 62 3.31 4.29 7.86
CA LEU A 62 2.25 3.75 7.03
C LEU A 62 2.18 2.25 7.33
N LEU A 63 1.10 1.83 7.99
CA LEU A 63 0.95 0.52 8.61
C LEU A 63 -0.32 -0.18 8.09
N ALA A 64 -0.40 -1.49 8.28
CA ALA A 64 -1.60 -2.27 7.98
C ALA A 64 -2.37 -2.54 9.27
N ARG A 65 -3.54 -1.92 9.44
CA ARG A 65 -4.45 -2.21 10.55
C ARG A 65 -5.12 -3.56 10.31
N ASP A 66 -4.87 -4.52 11.19
CA ASP A 66 -5.45 -5.86 11.21
C ASP A 66 -6.43 -5.98 12.36
N ASP A 67 -7.73 -5.96 12.06
CA ASP A 67 -8.80 -6.11 13.04
C ASP A 67 -9.47 -7.49 13.01
N ASN A 68 -8.78 -8.48 12.43
CA ASN A 68 -9.13 -9.90 12.58
C ASN A 68 -8.92 -10.42 14.01
N SER A 69 -8.31 -9.60 14.86
CA SER A 69 -8.15 -9.82 16.29
C SER A 69 -8.73 -8.66 17.09
N THR A 70 -9.17 -8.94 18.32
CA THR A 70 -9.67 -7.91 19.24
C THR A 70 -8.77 -7.87 20.47
N PRO A 71 -8.11 -6.73 20.77
CA PRO A 71 -8.09 -5.49 19.99
C PRO A 71 -7.34 -5.64 18.66
N ALA A 72 -7.64 -4.75 17.70
CA ALA A 72 -6.93 -4.68 16.43
C ALA A 72 -5.44 -4.38 16.63
N VAL A 73 -4.62 -4.83 15.68
CA VAL A 73 -3.16 -4.68 15.69
C VAL A 73 -2.70 -3.99 14.41
N TRP A 74 -1.87 -2.96 14.55
CA TRP A 74 -1.20 -2.31 13.42
C TRP A 74 0.10 -3.03 13.09
N ARG A 75 0.19 -3.64 11.92
CA ARG A 75 1.36 -4.42 11.49
C ARG A 75 2.26 -3.60 10.57
N ASP A 76 3.58 -3.77 10.73
CA ASP A 76 4.56 -3.25 9.78
C ASP A 76 4.42 -3.99 8.43
N PRO A 77 4.09 -3.30 7.32
CA PRO A 77 3.92 -3.94 6.01
C PRO A 77 5.17 -4.66 5.50
N ASN A 78 6.37 -4.29 5.97
CA ASN A 78 7.60 -5.00 5.61
C ASN A 78 7.68 -6.41 6.18
N ASN A 79 6.98 -6.68 7.28
CA ASN A 79 6.93 -7.97 7.97
C ASN A 79 5.57 -8.68 7.79
N LEU A 80 4.68 -8.14 6.94
CA LEU A 80 3.36 -8.69 6.68
C LEU A 80 3.27 -9.27 5.27
N VAL A 81 2.83 -10.51 5.16
CA VAL A 81 2.41 -11.12 3.90
C VAL A 81 0.88 -11.10 3.80
N MET A 82 0.35 -10.43 2.78
CA MET A 82 -1.07 -10.46 2.44
C MET A 82 -1.32 -11.56 1.42
N ARG A 83 -1.93 -12.66 1.85
CA ARG A 83 -2.23 -13.78 0.96
C ARG A 83 -3.57 -13.58 0.25
N VAL A 84 -3.51 -13.61 -1.08
CA VAL A 84 -4.68 -13.65 -1.96
C VAL A 84 -4.82 -15.08 -2.47
N SER A 85 -5.52 -15.92 -1.69
CA SER A 85 -5.63 -17.37 -1.95
C SER A 85 -6.40 -17.69 -3.24
N ASN A 86 -6.43 -18.97 -3.62
CA ASN A 86 -7.25 -19.41 -4.75
C ASN A 86 -8.76 -19.18 -4.55
N ALA A 87 -9.22 -18.91 -3.31
CA ALA A 87 -10.60 -18.50 -3.06
C ALA A 87 -10.94 -17.12 -3.68
N ALA A 88 -9.93 -16.31 -4.00
CA ALA A 88 -10.07 -15.04 -4.70
C ALA A 88 -10.01 -15.18 -6.24
N LYS A 89 -9.77 -16.39 -6.76
CA LYS A 89 -9.67 -16.61 -8.21
C LYS A 89 -11.06 -16.56 -8.84
N MET A 90 -11.25 -15.67 -9.81
CA MET A 90 -12.51 -15.54 -10.53
C MET A 90 -12.31 -15.15 -12.00
N GLU A 91 -13.33 -15.41 -12.81
CA GLU A 91 -13.41 -14.92 -14.18
C GLU A 91 -13.97 -13.49 -14.18
N VAL A 92 -13.23 -12.55 -14.77
CA VAL A 92 -13.65 -11.15 -14.85
C VAL A 92 -14.55 -10.96 -16.08
N PRO A 93 -15.77 -10.41 -15.92
CA PRO A 93 -16.74 -10.24 -17.01
C PRO A 93 -16.16 -9.55 -18.23
N GLU A 94 -16.58 -9.93 -19.44
CA GLU A 94 -16.28 -9.16 -20.65
C GLU A 94 -16.92 -7.76 -20.58
N GLY A 95 -16.25 -6.76 -21.14
CA GLY A 95 -16.72 -5.37 -21.14
C GLY A 95 -15.58 -4.39 -21.35
N GLN A 96 -15.86 -3.30 -22.06
CA GLN A 96 -14.88 -2.25 -22.34
C GLN A 96 -14.36 -1.63 -21.03
N GLU A 97 -15.23 -1.56 -20.02
CA GLU A 97 -14.92 -1.05 -18.69
C GLU A 97 -13.83 -1.84 -17.97
N TYR A 98 -13.53 -3.09 -18.36
CA TYR A 98 -12.49 -3.94 -17.76
C TYR A 98 -11.25 -4.12 -18.65
N GLU A 99 -11.15 -3.43 -19.79
CA GLU A 99 -9.99 -3.56 -20.68
C GLU A 99 -8.68 -3.10 -20.02
N PHE A 100 -8.77 -2.14 -19.09
CA PHE A 100 -7.61 -1.61 -18.36
C PHE A 100 -6.86 -2.68 -17.53
N LEU A 101 -7.54 -3.76 -17.15
CA LEU A 101 -6.95 -4.87 -16.40
C LEU A 101 -5.94 -5.68 -17.25
N GLN A 102 -6.02 -5.58 -18.58
CA GLN A 102 -5.10 -6.26 -19.52
C GLN A 102 -5.00 -7.77 -19.27
N LEU A 103 -6.15 -8.41 -19.05
CA LEU A 103 -6.26 -9.84 -18.78
C LEU A 103 -5.95 -10.69 -20.02
N ASP A 104 -5.43 -11.89 -19.78
CA ASP A 104 -5.27 -12.92 -20.80
C ASP A 104 -6.64 -13.42 -21.33
N LYS A 105 -6.62 -14.22 -22.40
CA LYS A 105 -7.84 -14.69 -23.09
C LYS A 105 -8.83 -15.47 -22.21
N ASN A 106 -8.35 -16.13 -21.17
CA ASN A 106 -9.20 -16.85 -20.21
C ASN A 106 -9.88 -15.91 -19.21
N ARG A 107 -9.50 -14.62 -19.16
CA ARG A 107 -10.08 -13.59 -18.27
C ARG A 107 -10.06 -13.96 -16.78
N GLU A 108 -9.23 -14.92 -16.38
CA GLU A 108 -9.08 -15.30 -14.98
C GLU A 108 -8.12 -14.36 -14.26
N ALA A 109 -8.48 -13.93 -13.07
CA ALA A 109 -7.64 -13.11 -12.19
C ALA A 109 -7.84 -13.50 -10.72
N TYR A 110 -6.94 -13.03 -9.86
CA TYR A 110 -7.12 -13.06 -8.42
C TYR A 110 -7.65 -11.70 -7.97
N VAL A 111 -8.87 -11.69 -7.47
CA VAL A 111 -9.61 -10.46 -7.16
C VAL A 111 -9.91 -10.40 -5.68
N VAL A 112 -9.35 -9.39 -5.00
CA VAL A 112 -9.81 -8.97 -3.69
C VAL A 112 -10.96 -7.99 -3.91
N PRO A 113 -12.20 -8.34 -3.54
CA PRO A 113 -13.36 -7.52 -3.87
C PRO A 113 -13.52 -6.33 -2.92
N GLN A 114 -14.09 -5.23 -3.45
CA GLN A 114 -14.49 -4.07 -2.65
C GLN A 114 -15.55 -4.43 -1.60
N THR A 115 -16.43 -5.40 -1.90
CA THR A 115 -17.41 -5.95 -0.94
C THR A 115 -16.84 -7.21 -0.29
N GLN A 116 -16.94 -7.32 1.03
CA GLN A 116 -16.36 -8.44 1.78
C GLN A 116 -16.85 -9.80 1.28
N ILE A 117 -15.89 -10.71 1.05
CA ILE A 117 -16.13 -12.16 0.89
C ILE A 117 -15.37 -12.85 2.01
N ALA A 118 -16.06 -13.59 2.88
CA ALA A 118 -15.48 -14.15 4.11
C ALA A 118 -14.23 -15.03 3.90
N SER A 119 -14.10 -15.68 2.74
CA SER A 119 -12.96 -16.54 2.40
C SER A 119 -11.79 -15.81 1.74
N VAL A 120 -11.87 -14.48 1.61
CA VAL A 120 -10.86 -13.65 0.96
C VAL A 120 -10.46 -12.53 1.93
N ILE A 121 -9.19 -12.12 1.90
CA ILE A 121 -8.74 -10.90 2.57
C ILE A 121 -9.55 -9.70 2.06
N TRP A 122 -9.90 -8.75 2.92
CA TRP A 122 -10.67 -7.57 2.56
C TRP A 122 -9.80 -6.33 2.75
N LEU A 123 -9.37 -5.74 1.64
CA LEU A 123 -8.29 -4.76 1.60
C LEU A 123 -8.81 -3.35 1.35
N GLY A 124 -8.38 -2.42 2.19
CA GLY A 124 -8.79 -1.03 2.13
C GLY A 124 -7.71 -0.07 2.59
N TRP A 125 -8.14 1.15 2.86
CA TRP A 125 -7.34 2.15 3.55
C TRP A 125 -8.15 2.84 4.65
N ASN A 126 -7.43 3.33 5.66
CA ASN A 126 -8.01 3.97 6.83
C ASN A 126 -7.18 5.20 7.25
N THR A 127 -7.84 6.34 7.48
CA THR A 127 -7.23 7.58 8.00
C THR A 127 -7.90 8.08 9.29
N GLN A 128 -8.51 7.16 10.05
CA GLN A 128 -9.32 7.41 11.24
C GLN A 128 -8.54 7.25 12.57
N ASP A 129 -7.26 6.88 12.54
CA ASP A 129 -6.43 6.88 13.75
C ASP A 129 -6.52 8.25 14.46
N PRO A 130 -6.79 8.32 15.77
CA PRO A 130 -7.04 9.59 16.45
C PRO A 130 -5.90 10.60 16.32
N ALA A 131 -4.64 10.15 16.39
CA ALA A 131 -3.48 11.03 16.27
C ALA A 131 -3.31 11.55 14.83
N VAL A 132 -3.67 10.74 13.84
CA VAL A 132 -3.75 11.16 12.44
C VAL A 132 -4.84 12.21 12.26
N VAL A 133 -6.07 11.97 12.71
CA VAL A 133 -7.19 12.92 12.58
C VAL A 133 -6.88 14.26 13.27
N GLU A 134 -6.16 14.22 14.38
CA GLU A 134 -5.74 15.42 15.10
C GLU A 134 -4.74 16.27 14.31
N GLN A 135 -3.82 15.66 13.54
CA GLN A 135 -2.68 16.35 12.91
C GLN A 135 -2.80 16.55 11.40
N LEU A 136 -3.49 15.64 10.69
CA LEU A 136 -3.67 15.67 9.24
C LEU A 136 -4.63 16.80 8.84
N ASP A 137 -4.27 17.58 7.82
CA ASP A 137 -5.11 18.72 7.39
C ASP A 137 -6.44 18.26 6.75
N ARG A 138 -6.41 17.92 5.46
CA ARG A 138 -7.60 17.52 4.68
C ARG A 138 -7.60 16.05 4.28
N GLY A 139 -6.44 15.42 4.30
CA GLY A 139 -6.21 14.14 3.64
C GLY A 139 -4.77 14.07 3.13
N GLY A 140 -4.51 13.09 2.28
CA GLY A 140 -3.22 12.90 1.65
C GLY A 140 -3.36 12.16 0.33
N LYS A 141 -2.23 11.91 -0.31
CA LYS A 141 -2.14 11.14 -1.54
C LYS A 141 -1.54 9.79 -1.22
N LEU A 142 -2.25 8.72 -1.58
CA LEU A 142 -1.69 7.38 -1.57
C LEU A 142 -1.05 7.12 -2.94
N GLN A 143 0.27 6.99 -2.94
CA GLN A 143 1.10 6.87 -4.14
C GLN A 143 1.57 5.43 -4.31
N LEU A 144 1.45 4.89 -5.52
CA LEU A 144 2.10 3.66 -5.97
C LEU A 144 3.33 4.01 -6.79
N ARG A 145 4.50 3.59 -6.30
CA ARG A 145 5.81 3.98 -6.84
C ARG A 145 6.39 2.92 -7.77
N SER A 146 6.34 1.67 -7.34
CA SER A 146 6.90 0.54 -8.07
C SER A 146 6.04 -0.71 -7.83
N VAL A 147 6.09 -1.64 -8.79
CA VAL A 147 5.52 -2.98 -8.64
C VAL A 147 6.53 -3.99 -9.16
N SER A 148 6.79 -5.03 -8.37
CA SER A 148 7.50 -6.25 -8.77
C SER A 148 6.54 -7.43 -8.68
N GLY A 149 6.52 -8.30 -9.69
CA GLY A 149 5.68 -9.48 -9.71
C GLY A 149 5.38 -10.00 -11.12
N PRO A 150 4.76 -11.18 -11.25
CA PRO A 150 4.61 -11.88 -12.52
C PRO A 150 3.54 -11.31 -13.47
N GLY A 151 2.62 -10.49 -12.95
CA GLY A 151 1.49 -9.93 -13.69
C GLY A 151 1.22 -8.46 -13.35
N ASN A 152 0.13 -7.94 -13.88
CA ASN A 152 -0.32 -6.58 -13.58
C ASN A 152 -1.09 -6.55 -12.26
N VAL A 153 -1.02 -5.41 -11.57
CA VAL A 153 -1.83 -5.10 -10.39
C VAL A 153 -2.67 -3.88 -10.69
N SER A 154 -3.97 -3.98 -10.46
CA SER A 154 -4.90 -2.86 -10.60
C SER A 154 -5.76 -2.70 -9.35
N VAL A 155 -6.01 -1.44 -8.97
CA VAL A 155 -6.90 -1.08 -7.86
C VAL A 155 -7.95 -0.11 -8.37
N PHE A 156 -9.23 -0.38 -8.10
CA PHE A 156 -10.33 0.48 -8.57
C PHE A 156 -11.54 0.44 -7.65
N LEU A 157 -12.33 1.51 -7.68
CA LEU A 157 -13.65 1.58 -7.07
C LEU A 157 -14.73 1.29 -8.10
N GLN A 158 -15.80 0.64 -7.65
CA GLN A 158 -17.01 0.46 -8.44
C GLN A 158 -18.20 1.09 -7.71
N ASN A 159 -18.62 2.25 -8.20
CA ASN A 159 -19.64 3.08 -7.55
C ASN A 159 -21.01 2.87 -8.21
N GLY A 160 -21.53 1.64 -8.18
CA GLY A 160 -22.84 1.31 -8.75
C GLY A 160 -22.99 1.77 -10.21
N PHE A 161 -23.93 2.68 -10.47
CA PHE A 161 -24.21 3.22 -11.81
C PHE A 161 -23.19 4.24 -12.30
N ASP A 162 -22.36 4.80 -11.41
CA ASP A 162 -21.33 5.80 -11.77
C ASP A 162 -20.10 5.16 -12.43
N GLY A 163 -20.08 3.82 -12.51
CA GLY A 163 -19.05 3.05 -13.21
C GLY A 163 -17.77 2.84 -12.39
N ILE A 164 -16.71 2.47 -13.11
CA ILE A 164 -15.40 2.15 -12.54
C ILE A 164 -14.55 3.42 -12.44
N THR A 165 -13.99 3.65 -11.26
CA THR A 165 -12.93 4.65 -11.05
C THR A 165 -11.62 3.91 -10.81
N GLN A 166 -10.72 3.93 -11.81
CA GLN A 166 -9.38 3.38 -11.68
C GLN A 166 -8.58 4.23 -10.67
N LEU A 167 -8.00 3.59 -9.65
CA LEU A 167 -7.14 4.23 -8.66
C LEU A 167 -5.67 3.98 -8.99
N TRP A 168 -5.29 2.70 -9.16
CA TRP A 168 -3.96 2.27 -9.55
C TRP A 168 -3.98 1.27 -10.70
N ASN A 169 -3.00 1.36 -11.59
CA ASN A 169 -2.68 0.33 -12.59
C ASN A 169 -1.16 0.22 -12.78
N SER A 170 -0.56 -0.94 -12.48
CA SER A 170 0.90 -1.11 -12.50
C SER A 170 1.57 -0.80 -13.86
N SER A 171 0.83 -0.65 -14.96
CA SER A 171 1.38 -0.14 -16.24
C SER A 171 1.57 1.38 -16.31
N GLU A 172 1.08 2.13 -15.33
CA GLU A 172 1.03 3.61 -15.32
C GLU A 172 1.89 4.23 -14.19
N LEU A 173 3.00 3.57 -13.82
CA LEU A 173 3.83 4.01 -12.69
C LEU A 173 4.72 5.23 -13.02
N PRO A 174 4.98 6.13 -12.05
CA PRO A 174 4.32 6.22 -10.74
C PRO A 174 2.95 6.92 -10.85
N GLN A 175 2.06 6.64 -9.90
CA GLN A 175 0.71 7.23 -9.86
C GLN A 175 0.20 7.38 -8.42
N GLU A 176 -0.82 8.20 -8.23
CA GLU A 176 -1.37 8.53 -6.91
C GLU A 176 -2.85 8.90 -7.00
N PHE A 177 -3.59 8.68 -5.90
CA PHE A 177 -4.95 9.18 -5.73
C PHE A 177 -5.12 9.84 -4.37
N TRP A 178 -6.12 10.71 -4.27
CA TRP A 178 -6.44 11.44 -3.04
C TRP A 178 -7.26 10.57 -2.07
N VAL A 179 -6.89 10.62 -0.80
CA VAL A 179 -7.60 9.99 0.33
C VAL A 179 -7.94 11.08 1.34
N ASP A 180 -9.22 11.24 1.63
CA ASP A 180 -9.69 12.21 2.63
C ASP A 180 -9.31 11.79 4.06
N ALA A 181 -9.11 12.78 4.94
CA ALA A 181 -8.90 12.53 6.36
C ALA A 181 -10.17 11.95 7.01
N ASN A 182 -9.99 11.11 8.03
CA ASN A 182 -11.08 10.47 8.77
C ASN A 182 -12.01 9.64 7.88
N THR A 183 -11.46 8.88 6.94
CA THR A 183 -12.20 7.98 6.05
C THR A 183 -11.72 6.54 6.16
N HIS A 184 -12.61 5.62 5.79
CA HIS A 184 -12.37 4.20 5.65
C HIS A 184 -13.01 3.74 4.35
N THR A 185 -12.24 3.11 3.48
CA THR A 185 -12.73 2.65 2.17
C THR A 185 -12.04 1.36 1.74
N HIS A 186 -12.83 0.43 1.22
CA HIS A 186 -12.35 -0.74 0.49
C HIS A 186 -12.42 -0.54 -1.02
N ALA A 187 -11.56 -1.26 -1.74
CA ALA A 187 -11.50 -1.22 -3.19
C ALA A 187 -11.34 -2.62 -3.78
N ASN A 188 -11.54 -2.74 -5.09
CA ASN A 188 -11.22 -3.95 -5.80
C ASN A 188 -9.72 -3.96 -6.11
N TRP A 189 -9.01 -5.01 -5.72
CA TRP A 189 -7.62 -5.26 -6.12
C TRP A 189 -7.59 -6.46 -7.05
N VAL A 190 -6.90 -6.35 -8.17
CA VAL A 190 -6.81 -7.39 -9.18
C VAL A 190 -5.36 -7.69 -9.49
N PHE A 191 -5.01 -8.97 -9.37
CA PHE A 191 -3.71 -9.51 -9.78
C PHE A 191 -3.91 -10.45 -10.96
N THR A 192 -3.24 -10.20 -12.08
CA THR A 192 -3.49 -10.96 -13.31
C THR A 192 -2.80 -12.32 -13.36
N LYS A 193 -1.82 -12.58 -12.48
CA LYS A 193 -1.10 -13.87 -12.40
C LYS A 193 -0.85 -14.28 -10.95
N PRO A 194 -0.73 -15.60 -10.66
CA PRO A 194 -0.25 -16.05 -9.36
C PRO A 194 1.25 -15.80 -9.19
N GLY A 195 1.69 -15.58 -7.95
CA GLY A 195 3.07 -15.43 -7.53
C GLY A 195 3.25 -14.38 -6.44
N ASN A 196 4.50 -14.06 -6.12
CA ASN A 196 4.83 -13.07 -5.11
C ASN A 196 4.89 -11.68 -5.74
N TYR A 197 4.24 -10.70 -5.09
CA TYR A 197 4.26 -9.31 -5.51
C TYR A 197 4.83 -8.42 -4.41
N ARG A 198 5.51 -7.36 -4.84
CA ARG A 198 5.95 -6.26 -3.99
C ARG A 198 5.48 -4.94 -4.57
N LEU A 199 4.80 -4.14 -3.77
CA LEU A 199 4.35 -2.81 -4.15
C LEU A 199 5.01 -1.80 -3.23
N ASP A 200 5.83 -0.91 -3.78
CA ASP A 200 6.32 0.23 -3.02
C ASP A 200 5.29 1.35 -3.07
N VAL A 201 4.85 1.80 -1.90
CA VAL A 201 3.82 2.82 -1.75
C VAL A 201 4.31 3.94 -0.83
N ALA A 202 3.65 5.09 -0.88
CA ALA A 202 3.83 6.13 0.12
C ALA A 202 2.54 6.91 0.35
N PHE A 203 2.36 7.37 1.58
CA PHE A 203 1.35 8.35 1.92
C PHE A 203 2.01 9.74 2.03
N ASN A 204 1.59 10.66 1.18
CA ASN A 204 2.10 12.04 1.14
C ASN A 204 1.02 12.98 1.62
N ALA A 205 1.29 13.81 2.61
CA ALA A 205 0.27 14.69 3.16
C ALA A 205 0.80 16.00 3.71
N LYS A 206 -0.10 16.96 3.83
CA LYS A 206 0.12 18.21 4.56
C LYS A 206 -0.51 18.12 5.95
N LEU A 207 0.22 18.57 6.96
CA LEU A 207 -0.25 18.63 8.34
C LEU A 207 -0.87 20.00 8.64
N LYS A 208 -1.67 20.08 9.71
CA LYS A 208 -2.34 21.32 10.16
C LYS A 208 -1.36 22.43 10.54
N ASP A 209 -0.14 22.09 10.94
CA ASP A 209 0.93 23.05 11.21
C ASP A 209 1.60 23.61 9.95
N GLY A 210 1.21 23.10 8.77
CA GLY A 210 1.71 23.51 7.47
C GLY A 210 2.90 22.71 6.96
N SER A 211 3.47 21.79 7.76
CA SER A 211 4.53 20.88 7.32
C SER A 211 4.00 19.82 6.36
N GLU A 212 4.91 19.20 5.60
CA GLU A 212 4.61 18.11 4.69
C GLU A 212 5.33 16.85 5.14
N ILE A 213 4.66 15.70 4.99
CA ILE A 213 5.19 14.38 5.30
C ILE A 213 5.15 13.50 4.07
N GLU A 214 6.12 12.60 4.01
CA GLU A 214 6.14 11.46 3.11
C GLU A 214 6.40 10.21 3.97
N VAL A 215 5.51 9.24 3.87
CA VAL A 215 5.54 8.04 4.70
C VAL A 215 5.55 6.80 3.80
N PRO A 216 6.74 6.27 3.46
CA PRO A 216 6.86 5.10 2.60
C PRO A 216 6.49 3.82 3.34
N ALA A 217 5.92 2.86 2.60
CA ALA A 217 5.78 1.48 3.03
C ALA A 217 5.93 0.56 1.82
N SER A 218 6.05 -0.74 2.08
CA SER A 218 6.26 -1.71 1.03
C SER A 218 5.43 -2.94 1.33
N LEU A 219 4.47 -3.20 0.44
CA LEU A 219 3.45 -4.22 0.62
C LEU A 219 3.90 -5.52 -0.03
N THR A 220 3.76 -6.64 0.68
CA THR A 220 4.06 -7.97 0.15
C THR A 220 2.78 -8.76 -0.03
N PHE A 221 2.56 -9.28 -1.24
CA PHE A 221 1.43 -10.17 -1.52
C PHE A 221 1.89 -11.55 -1.97
N ALA A 222 1.24 -12.59 -1.47
CA ALA A 222 1.34 -13.96 -1.95
C ALA A 222 0.05 -14.30 -2.71
N VAL A 223 0.09 -14.31 -4.05
CA VAL A 223 -1.09 -14.49 -4.89
C VAL A 223 -1.17 -15.93 -5.41
N GLY A 224 -2.26 -16.62 -5.09
CA GLY A 224 -2.44 -18.05 -5.29
C GLY A 224 -1.79 -18.88 -4.17
N ASP A 225 -2.30 -20.11 -3.98
CA ASP A 225 -1.92 -20.96 -2.84
C ASP A 225 -0.46 -21.42 -2.91
N GLU A 226 0.14 -21.46 -4.10
CA GLU A 226 1.53 -21.88 -4.34
C GLU A 226 2.55 -20.75 -4.13
N ALA A 227 2.11 -19.51 -3.90
CA ALA A 227 3.00 -18.38 -3.68
C ALA A 227 3.64 -18.46 -2.28
N SER A 228 4.97 -18.39 -2.22
CA SER A 228 5.75 -18.55 -0.98
C SER A 228 5.60 -17.38 0.00
N GLY A 229 5.20 -16.19 -0.48
CA GLY A 229 5.24 -14.95 0.31
C GLY A 229 6.62 -14.31 0.40
N GLU A 230 7.65 -14.92 -0.20
CA GLU A 230 9.01 -14.36 -0.29
C GLU A 230 9.19 -13.62 -1.62
N VAL A 231 9.53 -12.33 -1.57
CA VAL A 231 9.74 -11.53 -2.80
C VAL A 231 11.19 -11.66 -3.26
N ASP A 232 11.37 -12.13 -4.50
CA ASP A 232 12.66 -12.01 -5.21
C ASP A 232 12.82 -10.58 -5.76
N SER A 233 13.81 -9.84 -5.22
CA SER A 233 14.10 -8.45 -5.60
C SER A 233 14.51 -8.27 -7.07
N SER A 234 14.77 -9.36 -7.81
CA SER A 234 15.25 -9.33 -9.19
C SER A 234 14.22 -8.92 -10.25
N GLN A 235 12.91 -8.86 -9.93
CA GLN A 235 11.81 -8.57 -10.88
C GLN A 235 11.20 -7.16 -10.78
N THR A 236 11.92 -6.21 -10.18
CA THR A 236 11.40 -4.86 -9.95
C THR A 236 11.25 -4.08 -11.27
N VAL A 237 10.02 -3.67 -11.62
CA VAL A 237 9.77 -2.71 -12.69
C VAL A 237 9.85 -1.30 -12.09
N ALA A 238 11.05 -0.72 -12.11
CA ALA A 238 11.30 0.68 -11.76
C ALA A 238 11.08 1.61 -12.97
N PRO A 239 10.77 2.91 -12.78
CA PRO A 239 10.53 3.84 -13.88
C PRO A 239 11.73 3.95 -14.83
N LYS A 240 11.49 3.89 -16.15
CA LYS A 240 12.45 4.28 -17.18
C LYS A 240 12.58 5.81 -17.20
N ASN A 241 13.46 6.36 -16.35
CA ASN A 241 14.26 7.56 -16.62
C ASN A 241 15.08 7.94 -15.38
N GLN A 242 16.27 7.36 -15.26
CA GLN A 242 17.44 8.07 -14.75
C GLN A 242 18.63 7.64 -15.60
N GLU A 243 19.22 8.57 -16.34
CA GLU A 243 20.56 8.39 -16.91
C GLU A 243 21.52 8.16 -15.74
N SER A 244 21.89 6.90 -15.53
CA SER A 244 22.95 6.54 -14.61
C SER A 244 24.28 7.01 -15.19
N LEU A 245 24.87 8.05 -14.60
CA LEU A 245 26.29 8.34 -14.75
C LEU A 245 27.06 7.18 -14.08
N THR A 246 27.41 6.18 -14.87
CA THR A 246 28.31 5.09 -14.45
C THR A 246 29.71 5.67 -14.22
N GLN A 247 30.11 5.84 -12.96
CA GLN A 247 31.53 5.83 -12.60
C GLN A 247 31.97 4.37 -12.49
N GLU A 248 32.63 3.87 -13.54
CA GLU A 248 33.36 2.61 -13.46
C GLU A 248 34.58 2.78 -12.53
N GLN A 249 34.54 2.08 -11.41
CA GLN A 249 35.69 1.89 -10.54
C GLN A 249 36.45 0.65 -11.03
N SER A 250 37.45 0.84 -11.90
CA SER A 250 38.39 -0.22 -12.26
C SER A 250 39.62 -0.16 -11.37
N GLU A 251 39.88 -1.26 -10.65
CA GLU A 251 41.16 -1.48 -10.00
C GLU A 251 42.25 -1.73 -11.06
N GLY A 252 43.28 -0.88 -11.11
CA GLY A 252 44.49 -1.20 -11.88
C GLY A 252 45.46 -0.04 -12.16
N ASN A 253 46.55 0.00 -11.38
CA ASN A 253 47.89 0.56 -11.65
C ASN A 253 48.21 1.98 -11.10
N PRO A 254 49.13 2.13 -10.11
CA PRO A 254 49.38 3.39 -9.38
C PRO A 254 50.20 4.45 -10.14
N VAL A 255 50.39 4.32 -11.46
CA VAL A 255 51.25 5.25 -12.24
C VAL A 255 50.45 6.39 -12.90
N THR A 256 49.13 6.29 -13.02
CA THR A 256 48.27 7.33 -13.64
C THR A 256 47.83 8.44 -12.68
N LEU A 257 47.99 8.27 -11.36
CA LEU A 257 47.48 9.22 -10.36
C LEU A 257 48.29 10.53 -10.27
N TRP A 258 49.56 10.54 -10.69
CA TRP A 258 50.41 11.75 -10.63
C TRP A 258 50.18 12.74 -11.78
N LEU A 259 49.60 12.31 -12.90
CA LEU A 259 49.32 13.19 -14.04
C LEU A 259 48.05 14.03 -13.87
N ILE A 260 47.06 13.55 -13.10
CA ILE A 260 45.79 14.26 -12.91
C ILE A 260 45.93 15.41 -11.89
N ILE A 261 46.72 15.22 -10.83
CA ILE A 261 46.96 16.27 -9.81
C ILE A 261 47.71 17.47 -10.41
N SER A 262 48.57 17.23 -11.40
CA SER A 262 49.33 18.27 -12.11
C SER A 262 48.45 19.16 -13.00
N ALA A 263 47.41 18.59 -13.61
CA ALA A 263 46.50 19.32 -14.51
C ALA A 263 45.50 20.21 -13.75
N CYS A 264 45.01 19.79 -12.58
CA CYS A 264 44.08 20.58 -11.77
C CYS A 264 44.73 21.83 -11.16
N ALA A 265 46.03 21.78 -10.81
CA ALA A 265 46.74 22.95 -10.26
C ALA A 265 46.94 24.06 -11.30
N VAL A 266 47.15 23.73 -12.59
CA VAL A 266 47.37 24.72 -13.65
C VAL A 266 46.07 25.47 -14.02
N VAL A 267 44.92 24.79 -13.98
CA VAL A 267 43.62 25.40 -14.32
C VAL A 267 43.16 26.41 -13.24
N VAL A 268 43.42 26.13 -11.97
CA VAL A 268 43.04 27.04 -10.87
C VAL A 268 43.89 28.33 -10.87
N VAL A 269 45.16 28.26 -11.24
CA VAL A 269 46.03 29.44 -11.36
C VAL A 269 45.64 30.31 -12.57
N ALA A 270 45.22 29.70 -13.68
CA ALA A 270 44.77 30.45 -14.85
C ALA A 270 43.43 31.18 -14.62
N ALA A 271 42.48 30.55 -13.89
CA ALA A 271 41.19 31.16 -13.58
C ALA A 271 41.30 32.34 -12.61
N THR A 272 42.18 32.25 -11.61
CA THR A 272 42.41 33.34 -10.64
C THR A 272 43.12 34.54 -11.27
N ALA A 273 44.06 34.32 -12.21
CA ALA A 273 44.71 35.40 -12.97
C ALA A 273 43.76 36.13 -13.92
N PHE A 274 42.80 35.43 -14.54
CA PHE A 274 41.84 36.04 -15.47
C PHE A 274 40.82 36.95 -14.75
N VAL A 275 40.34 36.53 -13.57
CA VAL A 275 39.41 37.33 -12.76
C VAL A 275 40.10 38.59 -12.21
N ALA A 276 41.35 38.50 -11.78
CA ALA A 276 42.14 39.64 -11.32
C ALA A 276 42.42 40.66 -12.45
N ALA A 277 42.67 40.20 -13.68
CA ALA A 277 42.90 41.08 -14.83
C ALA A 277 41.63 41.84 -15.27
N LYS A 278 40.46 41.20 -15.18
CA LYS A 278 39.17 41.82 -15.55
C LYS A 278 38.73 42.88 -14.52
N ALA A 279 38.95 42.61 -13.23
CA ALA A 279 38.68 43.57 -12.15
C ALA A 279 39.56 44.83 -12.22
N ARG A 280 40.81 44.70 -12.71
CA ARG A 280 41.73 45.84 -12.86
C ARG A 280 41.42 46.72 -14.07
N ARG A 281 40.85 46.16 -15.15
CA ARG A 281 40.39 46.94 -16.32
C ARG A 281 39.10 47.72 -16.06
N ALA A 282 38.20 47.21 -15.22
CA ALA A 282 36.97 47.91 -14.85
C ALA A 282 37.21 49.13 -13.95
N LYS A 283 38.29 49.14 -13.16
CA LYS A 283 38.68 50.27 -12.29
C LYS A 283 39.41 51.42 -13.01
N ASN A 284 39.89 51.22 -14.23
CA ASN A 284 40.61 52.25 -15.00
C ASN A 284 39.77 52.86 -16.13
N ALA A 285 38.49 52.51 -16.22
CA ALA A 285 37.54 53.01 -17.22
C ALA A 285 36.34 53.74 -16.61
N ALA A 286 36.46 54.16 -15.33
CA ALA A 286 35.53 55.02 -14.61
C ALA A 286 36.28 56.24 -14.06
#